data_AF-A0A355PCW5-F1
#
_entry.id   AF-A0A355PCW5-F1
#
_cell.length_a   1.000
_cell.length_b   1.000
_cell.length_c   1.000
_cell.angle_alpha   90.00
_cell.angle_beta   90.00
_cell.angle_gamma   90.00
#
_symmetry.space_group_name_H-M   'P 1'
#
loop_
_entity.id
_entity.type
_entity.pdbx_description
1 polymer ?
#
loop_
_entity_poly.entity_id
_entity_poly.type
_entity_poly.pdbx_seq_one_letter_code
_entity_poly.pdbx_strand_id
1 'polypeptide(L)' 'MTAQPHCARVNGVCNRCDTPVPFAFTMAFQPIVDVTQRQVVYYEALVRGINGES' A
#
# COMPACT_ATOMS: atom_id res chain seq x y z
N MET A 1 9.21 14.25 11.79
CA MET A 1 8.83 14.56 10.40
C MET A 1 7.39 14.10 10.22
N THR A 2 6.42 14.97 10.46
CA THR A 2 5.01 14.65 10.21
C THR A 2 4.75 14.82 8.73
N ALA A 3 4.51 13.71 8.02
CA ALA A 3 3.97 13.78 6.67
C ALA A 3 2.54 14.31 6.78
N GLN A 4 2.36 15.61 6.54
CA GLN A 4 1.04 16.21 6.53
C GLN A 4 0.27 15.62 5.34
N PRO A 5 -0.85 14.89 5.55
CA PRO A 5 -1.64 14.39 4.43
C PRO A 5 -2.19 15.57 3.64
N HIS A 6 -1.89 15.61 2.33
CA HIS A 6 -2.36 16.64 1.39
C HIS A 6 -3.86 16.48 1.05
N CYS A 7 -4.70 16.26 2.05
CA CYS A 7 -6.13 16.07 1.86
C CYS A 7 -6.89 17.32 2.26
N ALA A 8 -7.81 17.76 1.41
CA ALA A 8 -8.71 18.85 1.71
C ALA A 8 -9.65 18.42 2.85
N ARG A 9 -9.40 18.93 4.06
CA ARG A 9 -10.20 18.66 5.25
C ARG A 9 -11.24 19.77 5.44
N VAL A 10 -12.45 19.39 5.87
CA VAL A 10 -13.52 20.31 6.26
C VAL A 10 -13.94 19.94 7.68
N ASN A 11 -13.96 20.91 8.61
CA ASN A 11 -14.24 20.69 10.04
C ASN A 11 -13.38 19.58 10.68
N GLY A 12 -12.12 19.43 10.25
CA GLY A 12 -11.20 18.42 10.76
C GLY A 12 -11.33 17.03 10.11
N VAL A 13 -12.32 16.80 9.25
CA VAL A 13 -12.62 15.49 8.65
C VAL A 13 -12.25 15.46 7.16
N CYS A 14 -11.73 14.31 6.71
CA CYS A 14 -11.55 13.92 5.31
C CYS A 14 -12.46 12.74 4.97
N ASN A 15 -13.52 12.97 4.18
CA ASN A 15 -14.46 11.92 3.73
C ASN A 15 -13.85 10.89 2.75
N ARG A 16 -12.57 11.00 2.39
CA ARG A 16 -11.86 10.05 1.53
C ARG A 16 -10.86 9.17 2.29
N CYS A 17 -10.32 9.70 3.39
CA CYS A 17 -9.14 9.17 4.07
C CYS A 17 -9.47 8.55 5.43
N ASP A 18 -10.46 9.14 6.11
CA ASP A 18 -10.71 8.86 7.53
C ASP A 18 -11.65 7.65 7.71
N THR A 19 -12.13 7.05 6.62
CA THR A 19 -13.00 5.88 6.61
C THR A 19 -12.25 4.65 6.09
N PRO A 20 -12.31 3.49 6.78
CA PRO A 20 -11.78 2.24 6.26
C PRO A 20 -12.47 1.82 4.95
N VAL A 21 -11.73 1.14 4.09
CA VAL A 21 -12.26 0.54 2.86
C VAL A 21 -13.21 -0.62 3.24
N PRO A 22 -14.40 -0.75 2.63
CA PRO A 22 -15.44 -1.69 3.09
C PRO A 22 -15.21 -3.15 2.64
N PHE A 23 -13.97 -3.57 2.45
CA PHE A 23 -13.62 -4.95 2.12
C PHE A 23 -12.23 -5.30 2.65
N ALA A 24 -12.03 -6.59 2.94
CA ALA A 24 -10.72 -7.09 3.33
C ALA A 24 -9.88 -7.44 2.09
N PHE A 25 -8.60 -7.15 2.16
CA PHE A 25 -7.60 -7.54 1.18
C PHE A 25 -6.29 -7.85 1.91
N THR A 26 -5.38 -8.54 1.23
CA THR A 26 -4.02 -8.80 1.70
C THR A 26 -3.01 -8.26 0.70
N MET A 27 -1.72 -8.45 0.98
CA MET A 27 -0.63 -8.08 0.09
C MET A 27 0.22 -9.30 -0.24
N ALA A 28 0.65 -9.39 -1.49
CA ALA A 28 1.77 -10.22 -1.91
C ALA A 28 2.99 -9.32 -2.18
N PHE A 29 4.19 -9.89 -2.07
CA PHE A 29 5.44 -9.15 -2.23
C PHE A 29 6.31 -9.81 -3.30
N GLN A 30 6.47 -9.15 -4.44
CA GLN A 30 7.33 -9.63 -5.52
C GLN A 30 8.75 -9.04 -5.35
N PRO A 31 9.80 -9.88 -5.28
CA PRO A 31 11.17 -9.37 -5.14
C PRO A 31 11.64 -8.71 -6.44
N ILE A 32 12.24 -7.54 -6.31
CA ILE A 32 13.02 -6.89 -7.38
C ILE A 32 14.48 -7.23 -7.12
N VAL A 33 15.14 -7.80 -8.12
CA VAL A 33 16.52 -8.30 -8.00
C VAL A 33 17.50 -7.46 -8.80
N ASP A 34 18.67 -7.21 -8.22
CA ASP A 34 19.86 -6.83 -8.97
C ASP A 34 20.48 -8.10 -9.56
N VAL A 35 20.44 -8.22 -10.88
CA VAL A 35 20.95 -9.41 -11.60
C VAL A 35 22.47 -9.49 -11.65
N THR A 36 23.17 -8.35 -11.56
CA THR A 36 24.63 -8.29 -11.55
C THR A 36 25.16 -8.75 -10.19
N GLN A 37 24.54 -8.29 -9.11
CA GLN A 37 24.92 -8.62 -7.73
C GLN A 37 24.25 -9.90 -7.22
N ARG A 38 23.25 -10.43 -7.94
CA ARG A 38 22.46 -11.62 -7.58
C ARG A 38 21.80 -11.51 -6.21
N GLN A 39 21.23 -10.36 -5.93
CA GLN A 39 20.60 -10.07 -4.64
C GLN A 39 19.23 -9.42 -4.81
N VAL A 40 18.35 -9.66 -3.85
CA VAL A 40 17.08 -8.93 -3.74
C VAL A 40 17.38 -7.53 -3.19
N VAL A 41 16.91 -6.50 -3.87
CA VAL A 41 17.13 -5.11 -3.49
C VAL A 41 15.87 -4.43 -2.97
N TYR A 42 14.70 -4.83 -3.47
CA TYR A 42 13.40 -4.31 -3.03
C TYR A 42 12.31 -5.37 -3.14
N TYR A 43 11.13 -5.04 -2.60
CA TYR A 43 9.90 -5.82 -2.78
C TYR A 43 8.78 -4.88 -3.26
N GLU A 44 8.13 -5.24 -4.35
CA GLU A 44 6.90 -4.59 -4.80
C GLU A 44 5.70 -5.16 -4.05
N ALA A 45 4.91 -4.28 -3.43
CA ALA A 45 3.68 -4.65 -2.74
C ALA A 45 2.51 -4.69 -3.73
N LEU A 46 1.84 -5.85 -3.82
CA LEU A 46 0.73 -6.08 -4.74
C LEU A 46 -0.52 -6.46 -3.95
N VAL A 47 -1.63 -5.76 -4.19
CA VAL A 47 -2.93 -6.06 -3.56
C VAL A 47 -3.43 -7.45 -3.99
N ARG A 48 -4.01 -8.20 -3.05
CA ARG A 48 -4.62 -9.52 -3.28
C ARG A 48 -5.94 -9.65 -2.53
N GLY A 49 -6.86 -10.46 -3.06
CA GLY A 49 -8.00 -10.94 -2.27
C GLY A 49 -7.52 -11.78 -1.08
N ILE A 50 -8.35 -11.92 -0.03
CA ILE A 50 -7.99 -12.67 1.19
C ILE A 50 -7.60 -14.14 0.91
N ASN A 51 -8.08 -14.70 -0.21
CA ASN A 51 -7.79 -16.06 -0.65
C ASN A 51 -6.70 -16.12 -1.75
N GLY A 52 -5.96 -15.03 -1.98
CA GLY A 52 -4.89 -14.97 -2.98
C GLY A 52 -5.34 -14.60 -4.40
N GLU A 53 -6.57 -14.12 -4.58
CA GLU A 53 -7.12 -13.68 -5.87
C GLU A 53 -6.32 -12.50 -6.46
N SER A 54 -6.23 -12.44 -7.80
CA SER A 54 -5.55 -11.39 -8.58
C SER A 54 -6.48 -10.81 -9.63
#